data_AF-A0A378YZK9-F1
#
_entry.id   AF-A0A378YZK9-F1
#
_cell.length_a   1.000
_cell.length_b   1.000
_cell.length_c   1.000
_cell.angle_alpha   90.00
_cell.angle_beta   90.00
_cell.angle_gamma   90.00
#
_symmetry.space_group_name_H-M   'P 1'
#
loop_
_entity.id
_entity.type
_entity.pdbx_description
1 polymer ?
#
loop_
_entity_poly.entity_id
_entity_poly.type
_entity_poly.pdbx_seq_one_letter_code
_entity_poly.pdbx_strand_id
1 'polypeptide(L)'
;MWFDEGIGSRLRCSRTSGYALMNGSRYLSVMLAMWLSCLLGLASTSGLAASAVAGVRGSGGFRLVYVTNQTSMAKAKVAALSRCRTQFSAGSRGGRCEVLMAGNGPAYWAVVRATNGEVGVALGDTQEAAIGDAFVVCQRAGQCTLENAQVWADNGQRPGRRLPPPPAAQASPAQCRIPTGQVIRMQTRCDALGCTRTYDNGCTVRFQATRCFDKETNRYVWQPDACDDAG
;
A
#
# COMPACT_ATOMS: atom_id res chain seq x y z
N MET A 1 -49.42 43.32 26.74
CA MET A 1 -50.21 44.40 26.10
C MET A 1 -50.27 44.02 24.62
N TRP A 2 -51.35 43.35 24.17
CA TRP A 2 -52.59 43.94 23.61
C TRP A 2 -52.22 44.97 22.52
N PHE A 3 -52.49 44.76 21.24
CA PHE A 3 -53.86 44.74 20.69
C PHE A 3 -54.11 43.73 19.55
N ASP A 4 -55.37 43.31 19.55
CA ASP A 4 -56.15 42.53 18.59
C ASP A 4 -56.90 43.50 17.63
N GLU A 5 -57.77 42.96 16.77
CA GLU A 5 -58.68 43.56 15.76
C GLU A 5 -58.14 43.56 14.31
N GLY A 6 -58.78 42.98 13.29
CA GLY A 6 -60.13 42.42 13.17
C GLY A 6 -60.86 43.04 11.96
N ILE A 7 -61.65 42.21 11.24
CA ILE A 7 -62.65 42.56 10.20
C ILE A 7 -62.06 42.82 8.79
N GLY A 8 -62.50 42.24 7.67
CA GLY A 8 -63.66 41.41 7.36
C GLY A 8 -64.21 41.77 5.97
N SER A 9 -64.47 40.73 5.15
CA SER A 9 -65.43 40.69 4.03
C SER A 9 -65.00 41.19 2.63
N ARG A 10 -64.95 40.28 1.65
CA ARG A 10 -66.03 40.06 0.66
C ARG A 10 -65.68 38.95 -0.33
N LEU A 11 -66.59 37.98 -0.39
CA LEU A 11 -66.68 36.95 -1.42
C LEU A 11 -66.78 37.55 -2.83
N ARG A 12 -66.05 36.96 -3.78
CA ARG A 12 -66.48 36.92 -5.17
C ARG A 12 -66.13 35.56 -5.76
N CYS A 13 -67.13 34.70 -5.84
CA CYS A 13 -67.11 33.53 -6.70
C CYS A 13 -67.01 34.00 -8.16
N SER A 14 -65.96 33.58 -8.87
CA SER A 14 -66.00 33.50 -10.32
C SER A 14 -65.66 32.07 -10.72
N ARG A 15 -66.68 31.38 -11.22
CA ARG A 15 -66.55 30.12 -11.96
C ARG A 15 -65.97 30.46 -13.33
N THR A 16 -64.79 29.93 -13.62
CA THR A 16 -64.40 29.68 -15.01
C THR A 16 -63.80 28.30 -15.11
N SER A 17 -64.56 27.46 -15.82
CA SER A 17 -64.20 26.15 -16.33
C SER A 17 -62.92 26.27 -17.17
N GLY A 18 -61.92 25.46 -16.85
CA GLY A 18 -60.64 25.45 -17.54
C GLY A 18 -60.09 24.03 -17.56
N TYR A 19 -60.32 23.38 -18.70
CA TYR A 19 -59.91 22.05 -19.13
C TYR A 19 -58.61 21.52 -18.52
N ALA A 20 -58.70 20.30 -17.97
CA ALA A 20 -57.59 19.48 -17.54
C ALA A 20 -56.68 19.15 -18.74
N LEU A 21 -55.51 19.78 -18.80
CA LEU A 21 -54.39 19.30 -19.59
C LEU A 21 -53.09 19.62 -18.86
N MET A 22 -52.17 18.65 -18.90
CA MET A 22 -50.75 18.75 -18.54
C MET A 22 -50.37 18.59 -17.05
N ASN A 23 -50.50 17.36 -16.54
CA ASN A 23 -49.80 16.90 -15.32
C ASN A 23 -48.69 15.86 -15.62
N GLY A 24 -48.18 15.82 -16.86
CA GLY A 24 -47.09 14.92 -17.27
C GLY A 24 -45.70 15.56 -17.27
N SER A 25 -45.62 16.89 -17.35
CA SER A 25 -44.33 17.61 -17.51
C SER A 25 -43.55 17.74 -16.19
N ARG A 26 -44.22 17.78 -15.03
CA ARG A 26 -43.55 17.90 -13.72
C ARG A 26 -42.83 16.63 -13.28
N TYR A 27 -43.35 15.45 -13.64
CA TYR A 27 -42.74 14.18 -13.29
C TYR A 27 -41.47 13.90 -14.11
N LEU A 28 -41.43 14.32 -15.37
CA LEU A 28 -40.25 14.18 -16.22
C LEU A 28 -39.08 15.02 -15.69
N SER A 29 -39.35 16.25 -15.22
CA SER A 29 -38.32 17.14 -14.65
C SER A 29 -37.76 16.63 -13.32
N VAL A 30 -38.60 16.06 -12.45
CA VAL A 30 -38.16 15.49 -11.16
C VAL A 30 -37.32 14.22 -11.36
N MET A 31 -37.74 13.36 -12.30
CA MET A 31 -36.97 12.15 -12.63
C MET A 31 -35.62 12.50 -13.29
N LEU A 32 -35.58 13.47 -14.21
CA LEU A 32 -34.32 13.91 -14.84
C LEU A 32 -33.34 14.52 -13.81
N ALA A 33 -33.86 15.26 -12.83
CA ALA A 33 -33.05 15.84 -11.75
C ALA A 33 -32.50 14.77 -10.80
N MET A 34 -33.25 13.71 -10.50
CA MET A 34 -32.79 12.56 -9.72
C MET A 34 -31.68 11.79 -10.46
N TRP A 35 -31.84 11.59 -11.78
CA TRP A 35 -30.84 10.94 -12.62
C TRP A 35 -29.55 11.76 -12.76
N LEU A 36 -29.63 13.08 -12.94
CA LEU A 36 -28.45 13.95 -12.96
C LEU A 36 -27.72 13.96 -11.60
N SER A 37 -28.44 13.94 -10.49
CA SER A 37 -27.85 13.91 -9.14
C SER A 37 -27.10 12.60 -8.87
N CYS A 38 -27.59 11.48 -9.43
CA CYS A 38 -26.94 10.18 -9.34
C CYS A 38 -25.67 10.10 -10.21
N LEU A 39 -25.67 10.72 -11.39
CA LEU A 39 -24.52 10.74 -12.29
C LEU A 39 -23.37 11.66 -11.82
N LEU A 40 -23.68 12.75 -11.09
CA LEU A 40 -22.66 13.64 -10.49
C LEU A 40 -21.99 13.05 -9.24
N GLY A 41 -22.58 12.04 -8.60
CA GLY A 41 -21.99 11.36 -7.43
C GLY A 41 -20.85 10.39 -7.75
N LEU A 42 -20.68 10.01 -9.02
CA LEU A 42 -19.62 9.10 -9.49
C LEU A 42 -18.37 9.83 -10.03
N ALA A 43 -18.42 11.15 -10.14
CA ALA A 43 -17.29 11.94 -10.60
C ALA A 43 -16.43 12.38 -9.40
N SER A 44 -15.18 11.90 -9.36
CA SER A 44 -14.07 12.39 -8.52
C SER A 44 -13.91 11.74 -7.14
N THR A 45 -13.52 10.46 -7.10
CA THR A 45 -12.60 10.02 -6.05
C THR A 45 -11.30 10.80 -6.24
N SER A 46 -11.20 11.96 -5.59
CA SER A 46 -9.96 12.71 -5.49
C SER A 46 -8.98 11.80 -4.75
N GLY A 47 -8.07 11.14 -5.46
CA GLY A 47 -7.07 10.29 -4.83
C GLY A 47 -6.16 11.15 -3.96
N LEU A 48 -6.33 11.05 -2.65
CA LEU A 48 -5.58 11.86 -1.70
C LEU A 48 -4.21 11.22 -1.51
N ALA A 49 -3.13 12.00 -1.50
CA ALA A 49 -1.77 11.44 -1.55
C ALA A 49 -0.86 11.92 -0.42
N ALA A 50 -1.37 12.63 0.58
CA ALA A 50 -0.51 13.05 1.68
C ALA A 50 -0.37 11.92 2.70
N SER A 51 0.88 11.68 3.09
CA SER A 51 1.28 10.68 4.07
C SER A 51 2.14 11.30 5.15
N ALA A 52 2.10 10.70 6.34
CA ALA A 52 2.98 11.07 7.43
C ALA A 52 3.33 9.87 8.31
N VAL A 53 4.53 9.90 8.85
CA VAL A 53 5.05 8.93 9.83
C VAL A 53 5.24 9.69 11.14
N ALA A 54 4.68 9.15 12.21
CA ALA A 54 4.89 9.64 13.56
C ALA A 54 5.36 8.51 14.45
N GLY A 55 6.03 8.85 15.55
CA GLY A 55 6.54 7.85 16.46
C GLY A 55 6.87 8.40 17.83
N VAL A 56 7.17 7.48 18.72
CA VAL A 56 7.65 7.78 20.06
C VAL A 56 8.99 7.09 20.29
N ARG A 57 9.95 7.82 20.84
CA ARG A 57 11.22 7.25 21.30
C ARG A 57 11.00 6.64 22.69
N GLY A 58 11.34 5.36 22.84
CA GLY A 58 11.31 4.64 24.12
C GLY A 58 12.65 3.97 24.42
N SER A 59 12.73 3.22 25.52
CA SER A 59 13.94 2.51 25.95
C SER A 59 14.40 1.41 24.98
N GLY A 60 13.48 0.87 24.16
CA GLY A 60 13.77 -0.12 23.12
C GLY A 60 13.83 0.45 21.69
N GLY A 61 14.01 1.77 21.54
CA GLY A 61 14.01 2.46 20.25
C GLY A 61 12.68 3.09 19.85
N PHE A 62 12.55 3.45 18.58
CA PHE A 62 11.36 4.10 18.05
C PHE A 62 10.20 3.13 17.80
N ARG A 63 9.02 3.46 18.32
CA ARG A 63 7.75 2.83 17.91
C ARG A 63 7.03 3.79 16.97
N LEU A 64 6.58 3.29 15.82
CA LEU A 64 6.14 4.12 14.71
C LEU A 64 4.72 3.79 14.28
N VAL A 65 4.02 4.81 13.79
CA VAL A 65 2.78 4.70 13.04
C VAL A 65 2.95 5.45 11.73
N TYR A 66 2.27 4.98 10.68
CA TYR A 66 2.12 5.74 9.45
C TYR A 66 0.63 5.90 9.13
N VAL A 67 0.33 6.99 8.41
CA VAL A 67 -0.99 7.28 7.84
C VAL A 67 -0.79 7.67 6.39
N THR A 68 -1.70 7.21 5.54
CA THR A 68 -1.70 7.45 4.10
C THR A 68 -3.03 8.05 3.65
N ASN A 69 -3.12 8.42 2.37
CA ASN A 69 -4.36 8.82 1.72
C ASN A 69 -5.04 10.04 2.38
N GLN A 70 -4.24 11.05 2.74
CA GLN A 70 -4.75 12.28 3.37
C GLN A 70 -4.83 13.43 2.38
N THR A 71 -5.81 14.33 2.57
CA THR A 71 -6.05 15.42 1.60
C THR A 71 -4.93 16.45 1.55
N SER A 72 -4.11 16.54 2.60
CA SER A 72 -2.99 17.47 2.69
C SER A 72 -1.99 16.98 3.74
N MET A 73 -0.74 17.45 3.65
CA MET A 73 0.28 17.13 4.67
C MET A 73 -0.15 17.57 6.07
N ALA A 74 -0.88 18.69 6.19
CA ALA A 74 -1.38 19.14 7.49
C ALA A 74 -2.31 18.11 8.12
N LYS A 75 -3.26 17.57 7.35
CA LYS A 75 -4.13 16.47 7.82
C LYS A 75 -3.35 15.21 8.11
N ALA A 76 -2.36 14.86 7.27
CA ALA A 76 -1.50 13.71 7.50
C ALA A 76 -0.74 13.80 8.83
N LYS A 77 -0.13 14.94 9.13
CA LYS A 77 0.58 15.17 10.39
C LYS A 77 -0.34 15.03 11.59
N VAL A 78 -1.52 15.66 11.54
CA VAL A 78 -2.51 15.59 12.62
C VAL A 78 -2.99 14.15 12.83
N ALA A 79 -3.32 13.44 11.75
CA ALA A 79 -3.77 12.05 11.80
C ALA A 79 -2.68 11.11 12.35
N ALA A 80 -1.42 11.29 11.93
CA ALA A 80 -0.29 10.50 12.41
C ALA A 80 -0.06 10.72 13.91
N LEU A 81 -0.08 11.97 14.38
CA LEU A 81 0.06 12.29 15.80
C LEU A 81 -1.09 11.73 16.63
N SER A 82 -2.33 11.87 16.15
CA SER A 82 -3.50 11.31 16.81
C SER A 82 -3.36 9.79 16.96
N ARG A 83 -2.98 9.08 15.88
CA ARG A 83 -2.79 7.63 15.90
C ARG A 83 -1.63 7.20 16.78
N CYS A 84 -0.53 7.95 16.78
CA CYS A 84 0.61 7.67 17.66
C CYS A 84 0.19 7.77 19.13
N ARG A 85 -0.58 8.81 19.48
CA ARG A 85 -1.03 9.02 20.85
C ARG A 85 -1.97 7.93 21.32
N THR A 86 -2.94 7.54 20.48
CA THR A 86 -3.88 6.47 20.83
C THR A 86 -3.18 5.11 20.96
N GLN A 87 -2.18 4.82 20.13
CA GLN A 87 -1.47 3.53 20.17
C GLN A 87 -0.37 3.45 21.21
N PHE A 88 0.36 4.53 21.47
CA PHE A 88 1.59 4.49 22.26
C PHE A 88 1.65 5.43 23.47
N SER A 89 0.77 6.43 23.55
CA SER A 89 0.72 7.38 24.68
C SER A 89 -0.46 7.14 25.62
N ALA A 90 -1.03 5.94 25.63
CA ALA A 90 -1.97 5.52 26.66
C ALA A 90 -1.21 5.27 27.99
N GLY A 91 -1.00 6.34 28.76
CA GLY A 91 -0.41 6.29 30.11
C GLY A 91 0.74 7.29 30.35
N SER A 92 1.01 7.57 31.63
CA SER A 92 1.98 8.59 32.10
C SER A 92 3.46 8.28 31.82
N ARG A 93 3.78 7.08 31.30
CA ARG A 93 5.13 6.66 30.89
C ARG A 93 5.31 6.62 29.37
N GLY A 94 4.30 7.00 28.59
CA GLY A 94 4.40 7.09 27.14
C GLY A 94 5.27 8.29 26.76
N GLY A 95 6.35 8.06 26.02
CA GLY A 95 7.18 9.15 25.48
C GLY A 95 6.38 10.08 24.56
N ARG A 96 6.97 11.24 24.21
CA ARG A 96 6.31 12.22 23.35
C ARG A 96 6.18 11.69 21.92
N CYS A 97 4.96 11.66 21.40
CA CYS A 97 4.71 11.38 19.99
C CYS A 97 5.11 12.57 19.12
N GLU A 98 5.93 12.32 18.11
CA GLU A 98 6.48 13.32 17.20
C GLU A 98 6.32 12.88 15.75
N VAL A 99 6.15 13.84 14.84
CA VAL A 99 6.16 13.57 13.39
C VAL A 99 7.60 13.45 12.95
N LEU A 100 7.96 12.30 12.37
CA LEU A 100 9.30 12.05 11.82
C LEU A 100 9.42 12.53 10.38
N MET A 101 8.40 12.29 9.56
CA MET A 101 8.36 12.73 8.18
C MET A 101 6.92 12.90 7.71
N ALA A 102 6.70 13.83 6.79
CA ALA A 102 5.44 13.98 6.07
C ALA A 102 5.73 14.43 4.64
N GLY A 103 4.92 13.98 3.70
CA GLY A 103 5.17 14.17 2.29
C GLY A 103 3.87 14.11 1.50
N ASN A 104 3.89 14.73 0.32
CA ASN A 104 2.82 14.61 -0.65
C ASN A 104 3.23 13.56 -1.69
N GLY A 105 2.28 12.72 -2.06
CA GLY A 105 2.41 11.68 -3.07
C GLY A 105 1.76 12.04 -4.41
N PRO A 106 1.70 11.06 -5.32
CA PRO A 106 2.00 9.65 -5.07
C PRO A 106 3.52 9.40 -4.86
N ALA A 107 3.88 8.57 -3.88
CA ALA A 107 5.28 8.22 -3.54
C ALA A 107 5.40 6.83 -2.86
N TYR A 108 6.54 6.17 -3.05
CA TYR A 108 6.97 5.06 -2.18
C TYR A 108 7.55 5.62 -0.89
N TRP A 109 7.30 4.94 0.22
CA TRP A 109 7.79 5.28 1.54
C TRP A 109 8.58 4.11 2.08
N ALA A 110 9.69 4.40 2.77
CA ALA A 110 10.47 3.38 3.44
C ALA A 110 10.88 3.83 4.84
N VAL A 111 10.94 2.84 5.75
CA VAL A 111 11.47 2.96 7.09
C VAL A 111 12.55 1.90 7.28
N VAL A 112 13.74 2.33 7.67
CA VAL A 112 14.85 1.46 8.02
C VAL A 112 15.18 1.65 9.50
N ARG A 113 15.46 0.56 10.21
CA ARG A 113 15.80 0.55 11.64
C ARG A 113 17.29 0.31 11.85
N ALA A 114 17.87 1.09 12.75
CA ALA A 114 19.22 0.88 13.25
C ALA A 114 19.20 -0.12 14.42
N THR A 115 20.35 -0.75 14.69
CA THR A 115 20.54 -1.69 15.80
C THR A 115 20.37 -1.03 17.17
N ASN A 116 20.61 0.27 17.27
CA ASN A 116 20.36 1.07 18.48
C ASN A 116 18.90 1.54 18.63
N GLY A 117 18.02 1.14 17.71
CA GLY A 117 16.59 1.49 17.76
C GLY A 117 16.23 2.83 17.11
N GLU A 118 17.20 3.56 16.56
CA GLU A 118 16.96 4.73 15.71
C GLU A 118 16.38 4.34 14.35
N VAL A 119 15.78 5.31 13.66
CA VAL A 119 15.09 5.06 12.38
C VAL A 119 15.42 6.10 11.34
N GLY A 120 15.61 5.62 10.10
CA GLY A 120 15.60 6.46 8.91
C GLY A 120 14.26 6.32 8.20
N VAL A 121 13.67 7.45 7.79
CA VAL A 121 12.43 7.49 7.02
C VAL A 121 12.67 8.31 5.77
N ALA A 122 12.25 7.79 4.61
CA ALA A 122 12.36 8.51 3.34
C ALA A 122 11.19 8.21 2.41
N LEU A 123 11.06 9.03 1.38
CA LEU A 123 10.12 8.88 0.29
C LEU A 123 10.86 8.89 -1.05
N GLY A 124 10.37 8.14 -2.03
CA GLY A 124 10.99 8.03 -3.35
C GLY A 124 9.97 7.77 -4.46
N ASP A 125 10.36 8.09 -5.69
CA ASP A 125 9.54 7.80 -6.88
C ASP A 125 9.59 6.30 -7.25
N THR A 126 10.56 5.54 -6.72
CA THR A 126 10.62 4.08 -6.78
C THR A 126 10.82 3.48 -5.38
N GLN A 127 10.53 2.18 -5.24
CA GLN A 127 10.76 1.44 -4.01
C GLN A 127 12.24 1.44 -3.63
N GLU A 128 13.13 1.23 -4.59
CA GLU A 128 14.59 1.18 -4.37
C GLU A 128 15.13 2.53 -3.92
N ALA A 129 14.66 3.62 -4.52
CA ALA A 129 15.03 4.97 -4.12
C ALA A 129 14.59 5.28 -2.69
N ALA A 130 13.34 4.95 -2.34
CA ALA A 130 12.84 5.15 -0.98
C ALA A 130 13.65 4.36 0.06
N ILE A 131 13.95 3.08 -0.21
CA ILE A 131 14.76 2.23 0.68
C ILE A 131 16.19 2.78 0.82
N GLY A 132 16.83 3.12 -0.30
CA GLY A 132 18.20 3.65 -0.33
C GLY A 132 18.33 4.93 0.48
N ASP A 133 17.43 5.89 0.27
CA ASP A 133 17.43 7.16 0.99
C ASP A 133 17.13 6.96 2.49
N ALA A 134 16.18 6.08 2.83
CA ALA A 134 15.87 5.75 4.23
C ALA A 134 17.07 5.11 4.93
N PHE A 135 17.82 4.27 4.22
CA PHE A 135 19.05 3.65 4.73
C PHE A 135 20.15 4.69 4.97
N VAL A 136 20.37 5.62 4.04
CA VAL A 136 21.33 6.73 4.23
C VAL A 136 20.96 7.60 5.43
N VAL A 137 19.68 7.92 5.62
CA VAL A 137 19.21 8.66 6.81
C VAL A 137 19.46 7.85 8.07
N CYS A 138 19.15 6.55 8.04
CA CYS A 138 19.35 5.65 9.17
C CYS A 138 20.83 5.56 9.58
N GLN A 139 21.76 5.46 8.61
CA GLN A 139 23.19 5.35 8.86
C GLN A 139 23.78 6.54 9.61
N ARG A 140 23.15 7.73 9.53
CA ARG A 140 23.56 8.91 10.30
C ARG A 140 23.28 8.75 11.80
N ALA A 141 22.37 7.86 12.17
CA ALA A 141 21.93 7.64 13.54
C ALA A 141 22.50 6.34 14.15
N GLY A 142 22.98 5.38 13.34
CA GLY A 142 23.58 4.15 13.83
C GLY A 142 23.84 3.11 12.73
N GLN A 143 24.18 1.89 13.14
CA GLN A 143 24.36 0.78 12.21
C GLN A 143 23.01 0.23 11.77
N CYS A 144 22.73 0.24 10.47
CA CYS A 144 21.44 -0.15 9.90
C CYS A 144 21.57 -1.38 9.01
N THR A 145 20.50 -2.17 8.93
CA THR A 145 20.38 -3.29 7.99
C THR A 145 19.12 -3.14 7.15
N LEU A 146 19.15 -3.69 5.93
CA LEU A 146 18.00 -3.64 5.01
C LEU A 146 16.99 -4.78 5.26
N GLU A 147 17.36 -5.80 6.03
CA GLU A 147 16.54 -7.01 6.25
C GLU A 147 15.17 -6.70 6.86
N ASN A 148 15.06 -5.63 7.64
CA ASN A 148 13.83 -5.22 8.32
C ASN A 148 13.25 -3.90 7.77
N ALA A 149 13.58 -3.55 6.52
CA ALA A 149 13.03 -2.36 5.87
C ALA A 149 11.52 -2.52 5.66
N GLN A 150 10.74 -1.56 6.16
CA GLN A 150 9.30 -1.51 5.93
C GLN A 150 9.01 -0.54 4.81
N VAL A 151 8.29 -1.00 3.79
CA VAL A 151 7.99 -0.21 2.59
C VAL A 151 6.49 -0.23 2.32
N TRP A 152 5.94 0.92 1.96
CA TRP A 152 4.56 1.04 1.48
C TRP A 152 4.45 2.08 0.37
N ALA A 153 3.45 1.94 -0.48
CA ALA A 153 3.13 2.92 -1.50
C ALA A 153 1.96 3.79 -1.05
N ASP A 154 2.08 5.11 -1.21
CA ASP A 154 0.94 6.02 -1.16
C ASP A 154 0.53 6.36 -2.60
N ASN A 155 -0.47 5.63 -3.10
CA ASN A 155 -0.93 5.69 -4.50
C ASN A 155 -1.93 6.84 -4.75
N GLY A 156 -2.06 7.80 -3.83
CA GLY A 156 -2.96 8.92 -4.02
C GLY A 156 -2.76 9.65 -5.35
N GLN A 157 -3.85 9.82 -6.11
CA GLN A 157 -3.82 10.50 -7.41
C GLN A 157 -3.78 12.03 -7.25
N ARG A 158 -2.56 12.60 -7.21
CA ARG A 158 -2.39 14.03 -7.44
C ARG A 158 -2.45 14.33 -8.95
N PRO A 159 -3.21 15.36 -9.39
CA PRO A 159 -3.19 15.78 -10.79
C PRO A 159 -1.75 16.06 -11.25
N GLY A 160 -1.32 15.39 -12.33
CA GLY A 160 -0.01 15.62 -12.96
C GLY A 160 1.16 14.79 -12.45
N ARG A 161 0.99 13.90 -11.46
CA ARG A 161 2.07 12.97 -11.04
C ARG A 161 1.51 11.58 -10.80
N ARG A 162 2.08 10.58 -11.46
CA ARG A 162 1.83 9.14 -11.22
C ARG A 162 3.18 8.51 -10.95
N LEU A 163 3.24 7.62 -9.96
CA LEU A 163 4.43 6.79 -9.80
C LEU A 163 4.59 5.92 -11.05
N PRO A 164 5.84 5.62 -11.46
CA PRO A 164 6.06 4.55 -12.42
C PRO A 164 5.37 3.29 -11.90
N PRO A 165 4.75 2.49 -12.80
CA PRO A 165 4.22 1.20 -12.38
C PRO A 165 5.32 0.42 -11.67
N PRO A 166 5.01 -0.31 -10.58
CA PRO A 166 6.00 -1.18 -9.96
C PRO A 166 6.62 -2.04 -11.06
N PRO A 167 7.95 -2.31 -11.02
CA PRO A 167 8.55 -3.24 -11.95
C PRO A 167 7.68 -4.48 -11.96
N ALA A 168 7.22 -4.87 -13.16
CA ALA A 168 6.33 -6.00 -13.32
C ALA A 168 6.89 -7.14 -12.46
N ALA A 169 6.09 -7.64 -11.50
CA ALA A 169 6.45 -8.83 -10.76
C ALA A 169 6.95 -9.80 -11.81
N GLN A 170 8.23 -10.19 -11.73
CA GLN A 170 8.89 -11.02 -12.74
C GLN A 170 7.87 -12.05 -13.16
N ALA A 171 7.48 -12.00 -14.45
CA ALA A 171 6.38 -12.79 -14.97
C ALA A 171 6.48 -14.15 -14.30
N SER A 172 5.46 -14.52 -13.51
CA SER A 172 5.41 -15.78 -12.78
C SER A 172 6.02 -16.81 -13.70
N PRO A 173 7.19 -17.42 -13.37
CA PRO A 173 8.01 -18.12 -14.36
C PRO A 173 7.05 -19.02 -15.11
N ALA A 174 6.91 -18.74 -16.42
CA ALA A 174 5.85 -19.31 -17.24
C ALA A 174 5.74 -20.77 -16.86
N GLN A 175 4.58 -21.15 -16.30
CA GLN A 175 4.35 -22.40 -15.57
C GLN A 175 5.18 -23.50 -16.21
N CYS A 176 6.30 -23.83 -15.56
CA CYS A 176 7.41 -24.57 -16.16
C CYS A 176 6.95 -26.00 -16.39
N ARG A 177 6.21 -26.22 -17.49
CA ARG A 177 5.54 -27.49 -17.74
C ARG A 177 6.55 -28.39 -18.43
N ILE A 178 7.24 -29.19 -17.63
CA ILE A 178 8.12 -30.26 -18.12
C ILE A 178 7.25 -31.21 -18.94
N PRO A 179 7.50 -31.40 -20.25
CA PRO A 179 6.78 -32.38 -21.05
C PRO A 179 7.01 -33.77 -20.47
N THR A 180 5.96 -34.37 -19.89
CA THR A 180 6.00 -35.75 -19.41
C THR A 180 6.13 -36.70 -20.61
N GLY A 181 7.15 -37.55 -20.61
CA GLY A 181 7.33 -38.60 -21.63
C GLY A 181 8.27 -38.25 -22.79
N GLN A 182 8.96 -37.11 -22.76
CA GLN A 182 10.03 -36.78 -23.71
C GLN A 182 11.39 -36.75 -23.02
N VAL A 183 12.40 -37.35 -23.65
CA VAL A 183 13.79 -37.26 -23.20
C VAL A 183 14.33 -35.90 -23.64
N ILE A 184 14.30 -34.93 -22.74
CA ILE A 184 14.86 -33.59 -22.94
C ILE A 184 16.23 -33.57 -22.26
N ARG A 185 17.26 -32.98 -22.87
CA ARG A 185 18.54 -32.85 -22.18
C ARG A 185 18.36 -31.87 -21.02
N MET A 186 18.98 -32.23 -19.90
CA MET A 186 18.95 -31.43 -18.69
C MET A 186 20.36 -31.25 -18.15
N GLN A 187 20.60 -30.08 -17.56
CA GLN A 187 21.82 -29.78 -16.84
C GLN A 187 21.49 -29.49 -15.39
N THR A 188 22.07 -30.27 -14.48
CA THR A 188 21.94 -30.08 -13.04
C THR A 188 23.16 -29.31 -12.52
N ARG A 189 22.93 -28.28 -11.71
CA ARG A 189 23.96 -27.58 -10.95
C ARG A 189 23.54 -27.46 -9.50
N CYS A 190 24.41 -27.83 -8.57
CA CYS A 190 24.15 -27.72 -7.15
C CYS A 190 25.09 -26.71 -6.51
N ASP A 191 24.55 -25.88 -5.62
CA ASP A 191 25.26 -24.89 -4.82
C ASP A 191 24.93 -25.07 -3.33
N ALA A 192 25.46 -24.22 -2.45
CA ALA A 192 25.26 -24.33 -1.01
C ALA A 192 23.77 -24.27 -0.58
N LEU A 193 22.89 -23.67 -1.39
CA LEU A 193 21.48 -23.43 -1.08
C LEU A 193 20.53 -24.47 -1.70
N GLY A 194 21.01 -25.29 -2.64
CA GLY A 194 20.25 -26.40 -3.22
C GLY A 194 20.71 -26.77 -4.63
N CYS A 195 19.88 -27.52 -5.35
CA CYS A 195 20.15 -27.89 -6.74
C CYS A 195 19.18 -27.20 -7.71
N THR A 196 19.69 -26.83 -8.87
CA THR A 196 18.92 -26.29 -9.99
C THR A 196 19.07 -27.20 -11.20
N ARG A 197 17.96 -27.69 -11.74
CA ARG A 197 17.89 -28.41 -13.02
C ARG A 197 17.43 -27.46 -14.12
N THR A 198 18.21 -27.33 -15.17
CA THR A 198 17.91 -26.54 -16.38
C THR A 198 17.60 -27.48 -17.53
N TYR A 199 16.44 -27.34 -18.16
CA TYR A 199 16.02 -28.13 -19.32
C TYR A 199 16.28 -27.36 -20.62
N ASP A 200 16.44 -28.05 -21.75
CA ASP A 200 16.72 -27.43 -23.06
C ASP A 200 15.70 -26.37 -23.50
N ASN A 201 14.45 -26.44 -23.00
CA ASN A 201 13.42 -25.43 -23.25
C ASN A 201 13.59 -24.14 -22.43
N GLY A 202 14.72 -23.99 -21.72
CA GLY A 202 15.03 -22.85 -20.86
C GLY A 202 14.35 -22.92 -19.48
N CYS A 203 13.59 -23.99 -19.20
CA CYS A 203 12.95 -24.18 -17.91
C CYS A 203 14.00 -24.46 -16.82
N THR A 204 13.91 -23.77 -15.68
CA THR A 204 14.76 -24.01 -14.51
C THR A 204 13.91 -24.38 -13.31
N VAL A 205 14.25 -25.48 -12.65
CA VAL A 205 13.56 -25.97 -11.45
C VAL A 205 14.57 -26.07 -10.31
N ARG A 206 14.26 -25.42 -9.19
CA ARG A 206 15.02 -25.57 -7.95
C ARG A 206 14.42 -26.69 -7.11
N PHE A 207 15.28 -27.56 -6.60
CA PHE A 207 14.89 -28.65 -5.72
C PHE A 207 15.96 -28.88 -4.66
N GLN A 208 15.54 -29.42 -3.51
CA GLN A 208 16.44 -29.87 -2.48
C GLN A 208 16.79 -31.33 -2.77
N ALA A 209 18.07 -31.60 -2.98
CA ALA A 209 18.60 -32.95 -3.16
C ALA A 209 19.05 -33.53 -1.81
N THR A 210 19.52 -34.77 -1.76
CA THR A 210 20.12 -35.30 -0.53
C THR A 210 21.53 -34.71 -0.34
N ARG A 211 21.92 -34.39 0.90
CA ARG A 211 23.32 -34.03 1.22
C ARG A 211 24.09 -35.28 1.58
N CYS A 212 25.10 -35.57 0.79
CA CYS A 212 25.94 -36.75 0.93
C CYS A 212 27.31 -36.32 1.45
N PHE A 213 27.89 -37.12 2.36
CA PHE A 213 29.23 -36.87 2.86
C PHE A 213 30.24 -37.40 1.85
N ASP A 214 30.94 -36.48 1.20
CA ASP A 214 32.03 -36.82 0.28
C ASP A 214 33.31 -37.05 1.07
N LYS A 215 33.80 -38.30 1.04
CA LYS A 215 35.00 -38.74 1.75
C LYS A 215 36.29 -38.18 1.14
N GLU A 216 36.29 -37.84 -0.16
CA GLU A 216 37.47 -37.30 -0.84
C GLU A 216 37.69 -35.83 -0.47
N THR A 217 36.61 -35.05 -0.39
CA THR A 217 36.68 -33.62 -0.06
C THR A 217 36.40 -33.32 1.41
N ASN A 218 36.05 -34.33 2.23
CA ASN A 218 35.62 -34.20 3.63
C ASN A 218 34.51 -33.15 3.84
N ARG A 219 33.57 -33.05 2.89
CA ARG A 219 32.49 -32.05 2.89
C ARG A 219 31.15 -32.68 2.53
N TYR A 220 30.08 -32.09 3.04
CA TYR A 220 28.72 -32.46 2.65
C TYR A 220 28.32 -31.75 1.35
N VAL A 221 28.22 -32.51 0.27
CA VAL A 221 27.87 -32.05 -1.08
C VAL A 221 26.44 -32.47 -1.40
N TRP A 222 25.72 -31.68 -2.18
CA TRP A 222 24.38 -32.04 -2.66
C TRP A 222 24.48 -33.03 -3.83
N GLN A 223 23.82 -34.18 -3.72
CA GLN A 223 23.81 -35.20 -4.77
C GLN A 223 22.38 -35.40 -5.31
N PRO A 224 22.13 -35.06 -6.59
CA PRO A 224 20.79 -35.00 -7.15
C PRO A 224 20.15 -36.36 -7.44
N ASP A 225 20.95 -37.43 -7.53
CA ASP A 225 20.52 -38.75 -7.96
C ASP A 225 20.61 -39.81 -6.83
N ALA A 226 20.74 -39.36 -5.58
CA ALA A 226 21.01 -40.08 -4.32
C ALA A 226 22.49 -40.13 -3.91
N CYS A 227 22.73 -40.42 -2.64
CA CYS A 227 24.09 -40.68 -2.15
C CYS A 227 24.53 -42.03 -2.67
N ASP A 228 25.79 -42.13 -3.09
CA ASP A 228 26.37 -43.43 -3.37
C ASP A 228 26.44 -44.23 -2.06
N ASP A 229 25.55 -45.22 -1.91
CA ASP A 229 25.64 -46.22 -0.87
C ASP A 229 26.89 -47.06 -1.18
N ALA A 230 28.03 -46.62 -0.65
CA ALA A 230 29.26 -47.41 -0.67
C ALA A 230 29.01 -48.70 0.13
N GLY A 231 28.96 -49.81 -0.59
CA GLY A 231 29.33 -51.12 -0.03
C GLY A 231 30.76 -51.12 0.52
#